data_AF-A0A200I076-F1
#
_entry.id   AF-A0A200I076-F1
#
_cell.length_a   1.000
_cell.length_b   1.000
_cell.length_c   1.000
_cell.angle_alpha   90.00
_cell.angle_beta   90.00
_cell.angle_gamma   90.00
#
_symmetry.space_group_name_H-M   'P 1'
#
loop_
_entity.id
_entity.type
_entity.pdbx_description
1 polymer ?
#
loop_
_entity_poly.entity_id
_entity_poly.type
_entity_poly.pdbx_seq_one_letter_code
_entity_poly.pdbx_strand_id
1 'polypeptide(L)' 'MLKLAKKNGWKEVRQKGSHHILQKEGFPVVVVPVHGNEDLKKGLEQSLLKDLGITLDK' A
#
# COMPACT_ATOMS: atom_id res chain seq x y z
N MET A 1 1.45 5.77 2.46
CA MET A 1 0.72 4.56 2.01
C MET A 1 0.80 3.36 2.96
N LEU A 2 1.99 2.81 3.27
CA LEU A 2 2.11 1.57 4.08
C LEU A 2 1.35 1.61 5.42
N LYS A 3 1.48 2.70 6.19
CA LYS A 3 0.75 2.88 7.45
C LYS A 3 -0.78 2.87 7.26
N LEU A 4 -1.27 3.48 6.18
CA LEU A 4 -2.69 3.53 5.84
C LEU A 4 -3.22 2.13 5.50
N ALA A 5 -2.47 1.37 4.67
CA ALA A 5 -2.80 -0.01 4.35
C ALA A 5 -2.92 -0.87 5.62
N LYS A 6 -1.94 -0.79 6.52
CA LYS A 6 -1.93 -1.54 7.80
C LYS A 6 -3.15 -1.22 8.67
N LYS A 7 -3.53 0.07 8.76
CA LYS A 7 -4.76 0.49 9.47
C LYS A 7 -6.04 -0.08 8.85
N ASN A 8 -6.03 -0.42 7.56
CA ASN A 8 -7.16 -0.99 6.84
C ASN A 8 -7.11 -2.54 6.74
N GLY A 9 -6.37 -3.17 7.65
CA GLY A 9 -6.33 -4.63 7.80
C GLY A 9 -5.35 -5.35 6.88
N TRP A 10 -4.52 -4.62 6.13
CA TRP A 10 -3.45 -5.23 5.34
C TRP A 10 -2.29 -5.68 6.24
N LYS A 11 -1.83 -6.91 6.04
CA LYS A 11 -0.69 -7.48 6.76
C LYS A 11 0.53 -7.48 5.85
N GLU A 12 1.65 -7.03 6.38
CA GLU A 12 2.93 -7.15 5.67
C GLU A 12 3.47 -8.56 5.83
N VAL A 13 3.68 -9.25 4.72
CA VAL A 13 4.11 -10.67 4.70
C VAL A 13 5.57 -10.82 4.28
N ARG A 14 6.13 -9.83 3.57
CA ARG A 14 7.53 -9.83 3.14
C ARG A 14 8.00 -8.42 2.80
N GLN A 15 9.29 -8.17 2.99
CA GLN A 15 9.97 -6.96 2.54
C GLN A 15 11.22 -7.32 1.75
N LYS A 16 11.48 -6.61 0.64
CA LYS A 16 12.76 -6.62 -0.07
C LYS A 16 13.19 -5.18 -0.38
N GLY A 17 14.16 -4.67 0.37
CA GLY A 17 14.52 -3.26 0.29
C GLY A 17 13.32 -2.36 0.65
N SER A 18 13.03 -1.36 -0.18
CA SER A 18 11.89 -0.46 0.00
C SER A 18 10.53 -1.05 -0.39
N HIS A 19 10.47 -2.25 -0.96
CA HIS A 19 9.22 -2.84 -1.44
C HIS A 19 8.60 -3.74 -0.37
N HIS A 20 7.45 -3.30 0.17
CA HIS A 20 6.68 -4.02 1.18
C HIS A 20 5.54 -4.78 0.51
N ILE A 21 5.52 -6.10 0.67
CA ILE A 21 4.50 -6.98 0.10
C ILE A 21 3.40 -7.18 1.15
N LEU A 22 2.17 -6.80 0.79
CA LEU A 22 1.02 -6.80 1.67
C LEU A 22 -0.03 -7.81 1.20
N GLN A 23 -0.71 -8.44 2.15
CA GLN A 23 -1.81 -9.36 1.92
C GLN A 23 -3.00 -9.03 2.83
N LYS A 24 -4.21 -9.22 2.30
CA LYS A 24 -5.47 -9.18 3.02
C LYS A 24 -6.38 -10.26 2.44
N GLU A 25 -7.11 -10.97 3.29
CA GLU A 25 -8.03 -12.03 2.85
C GLU A 25 -9.06 -11.46 1.87
N GLY A 26 -9.30 -12.18 0.77
CA GLY A 26 -10.20 -11.74 -0.30
C GLY A 26 -9.61 -10.70 -1.25
N PHE A 27 -8.36 -10.26 -1.07
CA PHE A 27 -7.69 -9.30 -1.95
C PHE A 27 -6.42 -9.91 -2.59
N PRO A 28 -6.05 -9.48 -3.82
CA PRO A 28 -4.74 -9.76 -4.38
C PRO A 28 -3.61 -9.20 -3.50
N VAL A 29 -2.41 -9.76 -3.66
CA VAL A 29 -1.21 -9.21 -3.03
C VAL A 29 -0.88 -7.84 -3.63
N VAL A 30 -0.52 -6.87 -2.79
CA VAL A 30 -0.16 -5.51 -3.21
C VAL A 30 1.27 -5.19 -2.75
N VAL A 31 2.06 -4.56 -3.63
CA VAL A 31 3.41 -4.11 -3.29
C VAL A 31 3.40 -2.60 -3.08
N VAL A 32 3.80 -2.16 -1.89
CA VAL A 32 3.90 -0.74 -1.54
C VAL A 32 5.38 -0.35 -1.45
N PRO A 33 5.89 0.51 -2.35
CA PRO A 33 7.21 1.09 -2.19
C PRO A 33 7.19 2.14 -1.06
N VAL A 34 8.22 2.12 -0.22
CA VAL A 34 8.46 3.11 0.83
C VAL A 34 9.80 3.76 0.59
N HIS A 35 9.77 4.98 0.06
CA HIS A 35 10.94 5.83 -0.07
C HIS A 35 11.08 6.68 1.19
N GLY A 36 12.29 6.85 1.71
CA GLY A 36 12.51 7.50 3.00
C GLY A 36 12.05 8.96 3.03
N ASN A 37 12.52 9.76 2.06
CA ASN A 37 12.35 11.22 2.05
C ASN A 37 11.49 11.72 0.88
N GLU A 38 10.78 10.83 0.20
CA GLU A 38 10.03 11.18 -1.00
C GLU A 38 8.58 10.71 -0.91
N ASP A 39 7.67 11.59 -1.29
CA ASP A 39 6.28 11.25 -1.46
C ASP A 39 6.06 10.38 -2.71
N LEU A 40 4.98 9.60 -2.68
CA LEU A 40 4.56 8.89 -3.87
C LEU A 40 4.04 9.89 -4.91
N LYS A 41 4.40 9.67 -6.17
CA LYS A 41 3.75 10.40 -7.28
C LYS A 41 2.25 10.11 -7.24
N LYS A 42 1.44 11.14 -7.49
CA LYS A 42 -0.04 11.08 -7.44
C LYS A 42 -0.62 9.87 -8.18
N GLY A 43 -0.12 9.53 -9.35
CA GLY A 43 -0.61 8.37 -10.12
C GLY A 43 -0.38 7.02 -9.41
N LEU A 44 0.81 6.84 -8.82
CA LEU A 44 1.14 5.64 -8.06
C LEU A 44 0.32 5.56 -6.77
N GLU A 45 0.16 6.69 -6.08
CA GLU A 45 -0.67 6.77 -4.89
C GLU A 45 -2.12 6.33 -5.19
N GLN A 46 -2.74 6.87 -6.24
CA GLN A 46 -4.10 6.53 -6.63
C GLN A 46 -4.26 5.07 -7.06
N SER A 47 -3.28 4.53 -7.80
CA SER A 47 -3.27 3.10 -8.15
C SER A 47 -3.24 2.23 -6.90
N LEU A 48 -2.35 2.55 -5.95
CA LEU A 48 -2.24 1.80 -4.71
C LEU A 48 -3.50 1.90 -3.85
N LEU A 49 -4.15 3.07 -3.78
CA LEU A 49 -5.43 3.20 -3.06
C LEU A 49 -6.51 2.30 -3.67
N LYS A 50 -6.59 2.24 -5.00
CA LYS A 50 -7.53 1.36 -5.71
C LYS A 50 -7.22 -0.12 -5.43
N ASP A 51 -5.96 -0.52 -5.57
CA ASP A 51 -5.53 -1.91 -5.35
C ASP A 51 -5.74 -2.35 -3.89
N LEU A 52 -5.56 -1.41 -2.95
CA LEU A 52 -5.79 -1.62 -1.53
C LEU A 52 -7.28 -1.58 -1.12
N GLY A 53 -8.17 -1.19 -2.05
CA GLY A 53 -9.60 -1.03 -1.80
C GLY A 53 -9.94 0.11 -0.82
N ILE A 54 -9.13 1.16 -0.79
CA ILE A 54 -9.29 2.28 0.14
C ILE A 54 -9.82 3.49 -0.64
N THR A 55 -11.08 3.85 -0.37
CA THR A 55 -11.65 5.13 -0.82
C THR A 55 -11.30 6.22 0.17
N LEU A 56 -10.76 7.33 -0.32
CA LEU A 56 -10.68 8.56 0.46
C LEU A 56 -12.03 9.24 0.33
N ASP A 57 -12.87 9.11 1.36
CA ASP A 57 -14.03 9.98 1.48
C ASP A 57 -13.52 11.42 1.55
N LYS A 58 -14.03 12.28 0.66
CA LYS A 58 -13.66 13.70 0.58
C LYS A 58 -14.38 14.50 1.66
#